data_AF-A0A353GGA2-F1
#
_entry.id   AF-A0A353GGA2-F1
#
_cell.length_a   1.000
_cell.length_b   1.000
_cell.length_c   1.000
_cell.angle_alpha   90.00
_cell.angle_beta   90.00
_cell.angle_gamma   90.00
#
_symmetry.space_group_name_H-M   'P 1'
#
loop_
_entity.id
_entity.type
_entity.pdbx_description
1 polymer ?
#
loop_
_entity_poly.entity_id
_entity_poly.type
_entity_poly.pdbx_seq_one_letter_code
_entity_poly.pdbx_strand_id
1 'polypeptide(L)'
;MKTIFRRRILSNFLPLFLLGFLALLPGTASANSGAPLIAGFTMRFIMEYFLAFMLGLAILESVLLRWWFKCNIWTSLVILFFANAFSGFLGMILPPDALLPTSGLTIYNFFWYPYVAWLMEYCLSALFEFPFVALAMCFSSITDKKFQRVIKAVFLIHIPFYLLAAPIFLYQMHHNSISGYEKTHDLSFLKDSGASVYYFSPSGDKVLRSHLDGTRQEEYLKLDHAVVQNKSLLWLKDGATTATYDLCLIDGDGCSILKQDFVRKEQWRPNLHDFKYDTEKELLSPGKNIGWFLRFTPRLCSDFRMPEKNGREFYTASSWYLYSHTGNSIRSEHDVFNTPIYSWPLHNLSVLPGDRFIFALGDQICAMDYPKRRIGIIARGYRPLVVLDSDGATAK
;
A
#
# COMPACT_ATOMS: atom_id res chain seq x y z
N MET A 1 51.70 -12.38 21.38
CA MET A 1 50.83 -12.99 22.42
C MET A 1 49.49 -12.28 22.63
N LYS A 2 49.39 -10.93 22.57
CA LYS A 2 48.12 -10.18 22.72
C LYS A 2 47.06 -10.42 21.62
N THR A 3 47.45 -10.94 20.44
CA THR A 3 46.55 -11.13 19.29
C THR A 3 45.77 -12.45 19.29
N ILE A 4 46.24 -13.47 20.03
CA ILE A 4 45.59 -14.79 20.07
C ILE A 4 44.49 -14.85 21.13
N PHE A 5 44.64 -14.09 22.22
CA PHE A 5 43.68 -14.09 23.34
C PHE A 5 42.35 -13.39 23.00
N ARG A 6 42.37 -12.39 22.11
CA ARG A 6 41.16 -11.62 21.72
C ARG A 6 40.17 -12.39 20.83
N ARG A 7 40.62 -13.43 20.12
CA ARG A 7 39.76 -14.20 19.19
C ARG A 7 38.90 -15.27 19.87
N ARG A 8 39.32 -15.81 21.02
CA ARG A 8 38.60 -16.91 21.70
C ARG A 8 37.50 -16.44 22.65
N ILE A 9 37.58 -15.21 23.16
CA ILE A 9 36.57 -14.67 24.09
C ILE A 9 35.31 -14.19 23.34
N LEU A 10 35.47 -13.61 22.14
CA LEU A 10 34.31 -13.12 21.36
C LEU A 10 33.48 -14.24 20.72
N SER A 11 34.07 -15.40 20.35
CA SER A 11 33.32 -16.47 19.68
C SER A 11 32.33 -17.19 20.59
N ASN A 12 32.58 -17.18 21.90
CA ASN A 12 31.80 -17.95 22.86
C ASN A 12 30.82 -17.08 23.67
N PHE A 13 31.07 -15.77 23.80
CA PHE A 13 30.18 -14.87 24.53
C PHE A 13 28.94 -14.44 23.74
N LEU A 14 29.06 -14.27 22.43
CA LEU A 14 27.96 -13.76 21.60
C LEU A 14 26.74 -14.71 21.55
N PRO A 15 26.91 -16.05 21.39
CA PRO A 15 25.77 -16.98 21.39
C PRO A 15 25.09 -17.07 22.77
N LEU A 16 25.89 -17.04 23.85
CA LEU A 16 25.42 -17.12 25.23
C LEU A 16 24.65 -15.86 25.66
N PHE A 17 25.09 -14.69 25.21
CA PHE A 17 24.38 -13.43 25.44
C PHE A 17 23.04 -13.37 24.69
N LEU A 18 23.00 -13.86 23.44
CA LEU A 18 21.77 -13.97 22.65
C LEU A 18 20.77 -14.95 23.26
N LEU A 19 21.23 -16.13 23.72
CA LEU A 19 20.40 -17.12 24.42
C LEU A 19 19.88 -16.61 25.77
N GLY A 20 20.72 -15.91 26.53
CA GLY A 20 20.32 -15.31 27.82
C GLY A 20 19.28 -14.18 27.64
N PHE A 21 19.43 -13.36 26.60
CA PHE A 21 18.47 -12.29 26.29
C PHE A 21 17.11 -12.86 25.84
N LEU A 22 17.11 -13.93 25.04
CA LEU A 22 15.89 -14.62 24.60
C LEU A 22 15.15 -15.33 25.74
N ALA A 23 15.86 -15.79 26.78
CA ALA A 23 15.28 -16.49 27.92
C ALA A 23 14.65 -15.56 28.98
N LEU A 24 14.96 -14.25 28.95
CA LEU A 24 14.49 -13.28 29.95
C LEU A 24 13.19 -12.55 29.56
N LEU A 25 12.57 -12.90 28.43
CA LEU A 25 11.30 -12.30 28.01
C LEU A 25 10.12 -13.07 28.61
N PRO A 26 9.37 -12.50 29.58
CA PRO A 26 8.27 -13.21 30.22
C PRO A 26 7.03 -13.22 29.30
N GLY A 27 6.65 -14.39 28.80
CA GLY A 27 5.42 -14.58 28.05
C GLY A 27 4.28 -15.04 28.96
N THR A 28 3.59 -14.12 29.63
CA THR A 28 2.29 -14.43 30.26
C THR A 28 1.21 -14.43 29.18
N ALA A 29 0.82 -15.60 28.71
CA ALA A 29 -0.29 -15.77 27.78
C ALA A 29 -1.62 -15.52 28.50
N SER A 30 -2.27 -14.40 28.21
CA SER A 30 -3.65 -14.12 28.63
C SER A 30 -4.62 -14.54 27.53
N ALA A 31 -5.59 -15.40 27.86
CA ALA A 31 -6.48 -16.06 26.90
C ALA A 31 -7.44 -15.11 26.14
N ASN A 32 -7.54 -13.83 26.51
CA ASN A 32 -8.36 -12.82 25.82
C ASN A 32 -7.53 -11.75 25.07
N SER A 33 -6.24 -11.99 24.87
CA SER A 33 -5.31 -11.03 24.25
C SER A 33 -5.04 -11.29 22.76
N GLY A 34 -5.93 -12.00 22.05
CA GLY A 34 -5.70 -12.45 20.67
C GLY A 34 -5.13 -11.38 19.72
N ALA A 35 -5.71 -10.18 19.68
CA ALA A 35 -5.22 -9.10 18.82
C ALA A 35 -3.88 -8.48 19.30
N PRO A 36 -3.68 -8.12 20.60
CA PRO A 36 -2.37 -7.70 21.10
C PRO A 36 -1.27 -8.75 20.98
N LEU A 37 -1.62 -10.03 21.12
CA LEU A 37 -0.67 -11.15 21.05
C LEU A 37 -0.27 -11.43 19.60
N ILE A 38 -1.21 -11.38 18.66
CA ILE A 38 -0.90 -11.43 17.22
C ILE A 38 -0.07 -10.21 16.83
N ALA A 39 -0.42 -9.00 17.26
CA ALA A 39 0.37 -7.80 17.00
C ALA A 39 1.78 -7.89 17.61
N GLY A 40 1.92 -8.42 18.82
CA GLY A 40 3.20 -8.68 19.47
C GLY A 40 4.02 -9.74 18.75
N PHE A 41 3.37 -10.79 18.23
CA PHE A 41 4.01 -11.86 17.45
C PHE A 41 4.45 -11.36 16.07
N THR A 42 3.61 -10.59 15.37
CA THR A 42 3.91 -9.95 14.09
C THR A 42 5.04 -8.93 14.25
N MET A 43 5.00 -8.08 15.28
CA MET A 43 6.08 -7.13 15.55
C MET A 43 7.37 -7.86 15.90
N ARG A 44 7.32 -8.91 16.73
CA ARG A 44 8.49 -9.73 17.05
C ARG A 44 9.09 -10.37 15.81
N PHE A 45 8.26 -10.98 14.97
CA PHE A 45 8.68 -11.58 13.72
C PHE A 45 9.31 -10.53 12.80
N ILE A 46 8.64 -9.40 12.59
CA ILE A 46 9.19 -8.28 11.81
C ILE A 46 10.55 -7.85 12.36
N MET A 47 10.66 -7.66 13.68
CA MET A 47 11.91 -7.22 14.32
C MET A 47 13.02 -8.27 14.21
N GLU A 48 12.73 -9.56 14.38
CA GLU A 48 13.71 -10.64 14.28
C GLU A 48 14.25 -10.77 12.84
N TYR A 49 13.36 -10.80 11.85
CA TYR A 49 13.76 -10.87 10.43
C TYR A 49 14.44 -9.58 9.99
N PHE A 50 13.98 -8.43 10.45
CA PHE A 50 14.61 -7.13 10.19
C PHE A 50 16.02 -7.09 10.78
N LEU A 51 16.22 -7.53 12.02
CA LEU A 51 17.53 -7.56 12.67
C LEU A 51 18.49 -8.50 11.95
N ALA A 52 18.02 -9.70 11.58
CA ALA A 52 18.81 -10.68 10.84
C ALA A 52 19.20 -10.14 9.45
N PHE A 53 18.27 -9.47 8.78
CA PHE A 53 18.50 -8.82 7.50
C PHE A 53 19.55 -7.69 7.63
N MET A 54 19.41 -6.79 8.60
CA MET A 54 20.36 -5.71 8.86
C MET A 54 21.76 -6.23 9.19
N LEU A 55 21.85 -7.33 9.96
CA LEU A 55 23.12 -8.00 10.23
C LEU A 55 23.73 -8.61 8.96
N GLY A 56 22.92 -9.23 8.11
CA GLY A 56 23.35 -9.76 6.82
C GLY A 56 23.96 -8.68 5.91
N LEU A 57 23.29 -7.53 5.82
CA LEU A 57 23.80 -6.35 5.10
C LEU A 57 25.15 -5.88 5.65
N ALA A 58 25.23 -5.69 6.97
CA ALA A 58 26.44 -5.21 7.61
C ALA A 58 27.63 -6.17 7.41
N ILE A 59 27.39 -7.49 7.38
CA ILE A 59 28.43 -8.49 7.06
C ILE A 59 28.91 -8.31 5.61
N LEU A 60 27.98 -8.24 4.65
CA LEU A 60 28.31 -8.07 3.23
C LEU A 60 29.14 -6.81 3.00
N GLU A 61 28.66 -5.67 3.47
CA GLU A 61 29.32 -4.36 3.32
C GLU A 61 30.68 -4.32 4.02
N SER A 62 30.82 -4.98 5.18
CA SER A 62 32.11 -5.08 5.88
C SER A 62 33.13 -5.91 5.12
N VAL A 63 32.69 -6.98 4.45
CA VAL A 63 33.54 -7.78 3.56
C VAL A 63 33.97 -6.93 2.36
N LEU A 64 33.06 -6.15 1.76
CA LEU A 64 33.35 -5.25 0.65
C LEU A 64 34.32 -4.12 1.06
N LEU A 65 34.11 -3.49 2.22
CA LEU A 65 35.04 -2.50 2.79
C LEU A 65 36.41 -3.11 3.08
N ARG A 66 36.46 -4.36 3.57
CA ARG A 66 37.73 -5.07 3.74
C ARG A 66 38.42 -5.32 2.40
N TRP A 67 37.68 -5.78 1.40
CA TRP A 67 38.24 -6.18 0.12
C TRP A 67 38.75 -4.98 -0.69
N TRP A 68 37.91 -3.95 -0.87
CA TRP A 68 38.25 -2.80 -1.71
C TRP A 68 39.00 -1.70 -0.96
N PHE A 69 38.74 -1.55 0.35
CA PHE A 69 39.27 -0.46 1.14
C PHE A 69 40.16 -0.92 2.30
N LYS A 70 40.49 -2.22 2.43
CA LYS A 70 41.40 -2.78 3.46
C LYS A 70 41.03 -2.41 4.91
N CYS A 71 39.75 -2.12 5.18
CA CYS A 71 39.26 -1.80 6.53
C CYS A 71 39.34 -3.02 7.47
N ASN A 72 39.14 -2.81 8.78
CA ASN A 72 39.01 -3.93 9.73
C ASN A 72 37.58 -4.46 9.70
N ILE A 73 37.41 -5.73 9.34
CA ILE A 73 36.08 -6.34 9.17
C ILE A 73 35.20 -6.25 10.42
N TRP A 74 35.75 -6.44 11.61
CA TRP A 74 34.95 -6.44 12.86
C TRP A 74 34.52 -5.04 13.27
N THR A 75 35.41 -4.06 13.09
CA THR A 75 35.08 -2.66 13.36
C THR A 75 34.05 -2.15 12.35
N SER A 76 34.24 -2.46 11.06
CA SER A 76 33.26 -2.16 10.02
C SER A 76 31.91 -2.80 10.31
N LEU A 77 31.89 -4.07 10.73
CA LEU A 77 30.65 -4.80 10.99
C LEU A 77 29.79 -4.14 12.05
N VAL A 78 30.38 -3.80 13.20
CA VAL A 78 29.65 -3.15 14.29
C VAL A 78 29.13 -1.79 13.84
N ILE A 79 29.96 -0.99 13.17
CA ILE A 79 29.59 0.36 12.75
C ILE A 79 28.49 0.33 11.68
N LEU A 80 28.63 -0.54 10.67
CA LEU A 80 27.66 -0.66 9.58
C LEU A 80 26.35 -1.29 10.04
N PHE A 81 26.37 -2.19 11.02
CA PHE A 81 25.14 -2.67 11.64
C PHE A 81 24.31 -1.53 12.23
N PHE A 82 24.96 -0.61 12.97
CA PHE A 82 24.28 0.59 13.47
C PHE A 82 23.91 1.56 12.35
N ALA A 83 24.71 1.66 11.29
CA ALA A 83 24.40 2.47 10.12
C ALA A 83 23.10 2.03 9.45
N ASN A 84 22.96 0.72 9.20
CA ASN A 84 21.81 0.12 8.52
C ASN A 84 20.55 0.20 9.40
N ALA A 85 20.70 0.00 10.72
CA ALA A 85 19.62 0.22 11.67
C ALA A 85 19.16 1.69 11.69
N PHE A 86 20.11 2.63 11.65
CA PHE A 86 19.83 4.06 11.63
C PHE A 86 19.17 4.51 10.32
N SER A 87 19.70 4.10 9.16
CA SER A 87 19.14 4.43 7.85
C SER A 87 17.75 3.80 7.67
N GLY A 88 17.55 2.55 8.09
CA GLY A 88 16.24 1.90 8.12
C GLY A 88 15.24 2.63 9.02
N PHE A 89 15.66 3.08 10.21
CA PHE A 89 14.81 3.88 11.10
C PHE A 89 14.42 5.23 10.49
N LEU A 90 15.35 5.92 9.85
CA LEU A 90 15.05 7.15 9.12
C LEU A 90 14.09 6.91 7.95
N GLY A 91 14.28 5.83 7.20
CA GLY A 91 13.38 5.42 6.12
C GLY A 91 11.94 5.20 6.59
N MET A 92 11.75 4.72 7.83
CA MET A 92 10.41 4.55 8.42
C MET A 92 9.78 5.87 8.90
N ILE A 93 10.60 6.85 9.32
CA ILE A 93 10.09 8.16 9.78
C ILE A 93 9.77 9.09 8.62
N LEU A 94 10.56 9.02 7.54
CA LEU A 94 10.40 9.91 6.39
C LEU A 94 9.15 9.51 5.61
N PRO A 95 8.12 10.38 5.53
CA PRO A 95 6.92 10.04 4.79
C PRO A 95 7.27 9.91 3.30
N PRO A 96 6.89 8.79 2.64
CA PRO A 96 7.18 8.58 1.22
C PRO A 96 6.73 9.76 0.34
N ASP A 97 5.57 10.35 0.66
CA ASP A 97 4.99 11.49 -0.08
C ASP A 97 5.82 12.78 0.01
N ALA A 98 6.66 12.94 1.03
CA ALA A 98 7.54 14.11 1.15
C ALA A 98 8.77 14.01 0.25
N LEU A 99 9.17 12.78 -0.09
CA LEU A 99 10.35 12.51 -0.90
C LEU A 99 9.98 12.32 -2.37
N LEU A 100 8.82 11.74 -2.63
CA LEU A 100 8.30 11.47 -3.97
C LEU A 100 6.87 11.98 -4.05
N PRO A 101 6.65 13.21 -4.54
CA PRO A 101 5.31 13.73 -4.68
C PRO A 101 4.52 12.85 -5.65
N THR A 102 3.36 12.39 -5.18
CA THR A 102 2.44 11.52 -5.93
C THR A 102 1.48 12.33 -6.81
N SER A 103 1.51 13.66 -6.71
CA SER A 103 0.73 14.58 -7.53
C SER A 103 1.04 14.37 -9.02
N GLY A 104 0.04 14.01 -9.80
CA GLY A 104 0.19 13.77 -11.24
C GLY A 104 0.62 12.35 -11.60
N LEU A 105 0.77 11.44 -10.62
CA LEU A 105 0.86 10.02 -10.91
C LEU A 105 -0.44 9.55 -11.58
N THR A 106 -0.26 8.71 -12.58
CA THR A 106 -1.33 8.06 -13.32
C THR A 106 -1.02 6.59 -13.52
N ILE A 107 -2.03 5.77 -13.78
CA ILE A 107 -1.78 4.36 -14.13
C ILE A 107 -0.86 4.20 -15.36
N TYR A 108 -0.79 5.23 -16.23
CA TYR A 108 0.04 5.23 -17.44
C TYR A 108 1.51 5.58 -17.16
N ASN A 109 1.77 6.44 -16.18
CA ASN A 109 3.13 6.88 -15.85
C ASN A 109 3.69 6.20 -14.59
N PHE A 110 2.87 5.54 -13.78
CA PHE A 110 3.28 4.93 -12.52
C PHE A 110 4.40 3.90 -12.65
N PHE A 111 4.59 3.29 -13.83
CA PHE A 111 5.63 2.28 -14.02
C PHE A 111 7.05 2.78 -13.72
N TRP A 112 7.36 4.06 -13.94
CA TRP A 112 8.70 4.60 -13.66
C TRP A 112 8.89 4.93 -12.18
N TYR A 113 7.80 5.16 -11.44
CA TYR A 113 7.83 5.63 -10.06
C TYR A 113 8.60 4.70 -9.12
N PRO A 114 8.37 3.36 -9.15
CA PRO A 114 9.19 2.43 -8.38
C PRO A 114 10.69 2.51 -8.63
N TYR A 115 11.12 2.77 -9.87
CA TYR A 115 12.56 2.88 -10.20
C TYR A 115 13.17 4.15 -9.63
N VAL A 116 12.43 5.27 -9.69
CA VAL A 116 12.86 6.52 -9.06
C VAL A 116 12.90 6.36 -7.55
N ALA A 117 11.91 5.68 -6.96
CA ALA A 117 11.88 5.41 -5.54
C ALA A 117 13.04 4.53 -5.08
N TRP A 118 13.35 3.46 -5.84
CA TRP A 118 14.50 2.60 -5.61
C TRP A 118 15.84 3.36 -5.67
N LEU A 119 16.01 4.21 -6.69
CA LEU A 119 17.21 5.03 -6.83
C LEU A 119 17.34 6.04 -5.68
N MET A 120 16.22 6.63 -5.27
CA MET A 120 16.18 7.58 -4.17
C MET A 120 16.50 6.89 -2.84
N GLU A 121 15.96 5.70 -2.59
CA GLU A 121 16.28 4.89 -1.42
C GLU A 121 17.78 4.59 -1.36
N TYR A 122 18.38 4.17 -2.48
CA TYR A 122 19.83 4.01 -2.60
C TYR A 122 20.61 5.29 -2.24
N CYS A 123 20.21 6.44 -2.79
CA CYS A 123 20.86 7.72 -2.51
C CYS A 123 20.71 8.14 -1.05
N LEU A 124 19.54 7.91 -0.44
CA LEU A 124 19.28 8.24 0.96
C LEU A 124 20.03 7.32 1.92
N SER A 125 20.08 6.00 1.67
CA SER A 125 20.92 5.07 2.44
C SER A 125 22.39 5.51 2.38
N ALA A 126 22.91 5.76 1.18
CA ALA A 126 24.28 6.25 1.00
C ALA A 126 24.54 7.56 1.77
N LEU A 127 23.60 8.50 1.73
CA LEU A 127 23.71 9.77 2.44
C LEU A 127 23.69 9.60 3.96
N PHE A 128 22.76 8.81 4.48
CA PHE A 128 22.60 8.58 5.93
C PHE A 128 23.73 7.72 6.52
N GLU A 129 24.28 6.81 5.74
CA GLU A 129 25.35 5.92 6.16
C GLU A 129 26.75 6.50 5.93
N PHE A 130 26.86 7.58 5.15
CA PHE A 130 28.10 8.32 4.94
C PHE A 130 28.94 8.54 6.21
N PRO A 131 28.40 9.10 7.33
CA PRO A 131 29.19 9.31 8.55
C PRO A 131 29.69 8.01 9.17
N PHE A 132 28.94 6.91 9.05
CA PHE A 132 29.33 5.61 9.58
C PHE A 132 30.43 4.95 8.76
N VAL A 133 30.33 5.00 7.43
CA VAL A 133 31.40 4.53 6.54
C VAL A 133 32.68 5.35 6.76
N ALA A 134 32.56 6.67 6.89
CA ALA A 134 33.68 7.55 7.24
C ALA A 134 34.33 7.13 8.56
N LEU A 135 33.52 6.85 9.59
CA LEU A 135 33.99 6.39 10.89
C LEU A 135 34.69 5.02 10.81
N ALA A 136 34.11 4.06 10.09
CA ALA A 136 34.69 2.74 9.88
C ALA A 136 36.05 2.81 9.17
N MET A 137 36.16 3.68 8.16
CA MET A 137 37.43 3.95 7.48
C MET A 137 38.42 4.71 8.38
N CYS A 138 37.95 5.60 9.26
CA CYS A 138 38.81 6.32 10.19
C CYS A 138 39.51 5.42 11.20
N PHE A 139 38.87 4.31 11.60
CA PHE A 139 39.46 3.29 12.46
C PHE A 139 40.35 2.29 11.69
N SER A 140 40.37 2.34 10.36
CA SER A 140 41.34 1.57 9.58
C SER A 140 42.73 2.21 9.67
N SER A 141 43.79 1.40 9.62
CA SER A 141 45.18 1.86 9.67
C SER A 141 45.64 2.60 8.40
N ILE A 142 44.70 3.03 7.55
CA ILE A 142 44.98 3.72 6.30
C ILE A 142 45.14 5.20 6.62
N THR A 143 46.38 5.67 6.51
CA THR A 143 46.80 7.05 6.74
C THR A 143 46.28 8.03 5.70
N ASP A 144 45.95 7.56 4.49
CA ASP A 144 45.52 8.42 3.38
C ASP A 144 43.96 8.51 3.32
N LYS A 145 43.40 9.27 4.26
CA LYS A 145 41.95 9.48 4.47
C LYS A 145 41.35 10.53 3.53
N LYS A 146 41.60 10.41 2.23
CA LYS A 146 41.04 11.37 1.24
C LYS A 146 39.52 11.26 1.22
N PHE A 147 38.81 12.38 1.39
CA PHE A 147 37.35 12.48 1.36
C PHE A 147 36.71 11.77 0.14
N GLN A 148 37.34 11.91 -1.04
CA GLN A 148 36.92 11.22 -2.27
C GLN A 148 36.89 9.69 -2.12
N ARG A 149 37.79 9.11 -1.32
CA ARG A 149 37.84 7.66 -1.10
C ARG A 149 36.67 7.20 -0.23
N VAL A 150 36.26 8.01 0.74
CA VAL A 150 35.07 7.74 1.57
C VAL A 150 33.81 7.81 0.72
N ILE A 151 33.66 8.84 -0.12
CA ILE A 151 32.53 8.94 -1.06
C ILE A 151 32.47 7.70 -1.96
N LYS A 152 33.60 7.31 -2.57
CA LYS A 152 33.67 6.09 -3.39
C LYS A 152 33.30 4.85 -2.59
N ALA A 153 33.75 4.73 -1.35
CA ALA A 153 33.42 3.60 -0.49
C ALA A 153 31.92 3.49 -0.24
N VAL A 154 31.29 4.60 0.17
CA VAL A 154 29.85 4.67 0.44
C VAL A 154 29.05 4.18 -0.76
N PHE A 155 29.26 4.73 -1.96
CA PHE A 155 28.49 4.29 -3.13
C PHE A 155 28.83 2.86 -3.56
N LEU A 156 30.11 2.48 -3.60
CA LEU A 156 30.50 1.16 -4.12
C LEU A 156 29.98 0.01 -3.26
N ILE A 157 29.98 0.13 -1.93
CA ILE A 157 29.55 -0.98 -1.06
C ILE A 157 28.05 -1.26 -1.11
N HIS A 158 27.23 -0.26 -1.47
CA HIS A 158 25.79 -0.42 -1.62
C HIS A 158 25.40 -1.11 -2.95
N ILE A 159 26.18 -0.90 -4.03
CA ILE A 159 25.85 -1.41 -5.36
C ILE A 159 25.57 -2.93 -5.37
N PRO A 160 26.41 -3.80 -4.79
CA PRO A 160 26.15 -5.24 -4.81
C PRO A 160 24.84 -5.63 -4.15
N PHE A 161 24.48 -4.98 -3.03
CA PHE A 161 23.23 -5.27 -2.35
C PHE A 161 22.03 -4.89 -3.22
N TYR A 162 22.02 -3.67 -3.78
CA TYR A 162 20.92 -3.24 -4.65
C TYR A 162 20.87 -4.07 -5.95
N LEU A 163 21.99 -4.52 -6.49
CA LEU A 163 21.99 -5.46 -7.61
C LEU A 163 21.40 -6.83 -7.24
N LEU A 164 21.65 -7.33 -6.02
CA LEU A 164 21.07 -8.58 -5.53
C LEU A 164 19.58 -8.46 -5.20
N ALA A 165 19.15 -7.28 -4.73
CA ALA A 165 17.75 -7.01 -4.40
C ALA A 165 16.91 -6.72 -5.66
N ALA A 166 17.52 -6.23 -6.74
CA ALA A 166 16.81 -5.83 -7.96
C ALA A 166 15.95 -6.96 -8.57
N PRO A 167 16.38 -8.22 -8.71
CA PRO A 167 15.52 -9.29 -9.22
C PRO A 167 14.28 -9.54 -8.36
N ILE A 168 14.43 -9.51 -7.02
CA ILE A 168 13.31 -9.68 -6.08
C ILE A 168 12.31 -8.53 -6.26
N PHE A 169 12.84 -7.32 -6.37
CA PHE A 169 12.03 -6.13 -6.58
C PHE A 169 11.30 -6.13 -7.91
N LEU A 170 12.00 -6.39 -9.01
CA LEU A 170 11.41 -6.49 -10.35
C LEU A 170 10.38 -7.61 -10.42
N TYR A 171 10.64 -8.74 -9.75
CA TYR A 171 9.69 -9.83 -9.63
C TYR A 171 8.40 -9.38 -8.92
N GLN A 172 8.53 -8.73 -7.75
CA GLN A 172 7.39 -8.22 -6.99
C GLN A 172 6.63 -7.14 -7.78
N MET A 173 7.34 -6.24 -8.48
CA MET A 173 6.71 -5.26 -9.36
C MET A 173 5.91 -5.97 -10.47
N HIS A 174 6.48 -6.94 -11.16
CA HIS A 174 5.81 -7.56 -12.30
C HIS A 174 4.60 -8.43 -11.91
N HIS A 175 4.69 -9.16 -10.80
CA HIS A 175 3.66 -10.14 -10.42
C HIS A 175 2.55 -9.54 -9.57
N ASN A 176 2.88 -8.58 -8.71
CA ASN A 176 1.94 -8.10 -7.70
C ASN A 176 1.38 -6.71 -8.01
N SER A 177 1.79 -6.04 -9.09
CA SER A 177 1.31 -4.68 -9.36
C SER A 177 0.52 -4.53 -10.67
N ILE A 178 -0.22 -3.42 -10.73
CA ILE A 178 -0.84 -2.84 -11.93
C ILE A 178 0.12 -2.77 -13.14
N SER A 179 1.43 -2.82 -12.92
CA SER A 179 2.42 -2.86 -14.00
C SER A 179 2.27 -4.08 -14.90
N GLY A 180 1.72 -5.20 -14.41
CA GLY A 180 1.44 -6.39 -15.21
C GLY A 180 0.18 -6.31 -16.09
N TYR A 181 -0.63 -5.24 -15.96
CA TYR A 181 -1.84 -5.05 -16.77
C TYR A 181 -1.51 -4.28 -18.06
N GLU A 182 -2.22 -4.61 -19.14
CA GLU A 182 -2.26 -3.81 -20.37
C GLU A 182 -2.98 -2.50 -20.05
N LYS A 183 -2.24 -1.38 -20.10
CA LYS A 183 -2.83 -0.05 -19.91
C LYS A 183 -3.40 0.40 -21.23
N THR A 184 -4.70 0.68 -21.26
CA THR A 184 -5.41 1.08 -22.47
C THR A 184 -6.15 2.39 -22.25
N HIS A 185 -6.24 3.20 -23.30
CA HIS A 185 -7.18 4.31 -23.37
C HIS A 185 -8.51 3.89 -24.02
N ASP A 186 -8.52 2.75 -24.71
CA ASP A 186 -9.73 2.18 -25.26
C ASP A 186 -10.49 1.44 -24.17
N LEU A 187 -11.59 2.05 -23.73
CA LEU A 187 -12.53 1.51 -22.77
C LEU A 187 -13.70 0.76 -23.45
N SER A 188 -13.55 0.37 -24.72
CA SER A 188 -14.58 -0.38 -25.47
C SER A 188 -15.04 -1.66 -24.77
N PHE A 189 -14.18 -2.28 -23.95
CA PHE A 189 -14.52 -3.46 -23.15
C PHE A 189 -15.62 -3.21 -22.10
N LEU A 190 -16.00 -1.95 -21.87
CA LEU A 190 -17.06 -1.54 -20.94
C LEU A 190 -18.34 -1.11 -21.65
N LYS A 191 -18.38 -1.01 -22.98
CA LYS A 191 -19.57 -0.48 -23.71
C LYS A 191 -20.85 -1.26 -23.41
N ASP A 192 -20.73 -2.58 -23.26
CA ASP A 192 -21.89 -3.45 -23.04
C ASP A 192 -22.30 -3.59 -21.56
N SER A 193 -21.66 -2.83 -20.66
CA SER A 193 -21.95 -2.92 -19.23
C SER A 193 -23.31 -2.33 -18.85
N GLY A 194 -23.85 -1.42 -19.67
CA GLY A 194 -25.10 -0.71 -19.40
C GLY A 194 -25.08 -0.03 -18.03
N ALA A 195 -23.96 0.59 -17.66
CA ALA A 195 -23.80 1.28 -16.39
C ALA A 195 -23.19 2.68 -16.58
N SER A 196 -23.51 3.53 -15.61
CA SER A 196 -22.96 4.87 -15.43
C SER A 196 -22.19 4.95 -14.12
N VAL A 197 -21.13 5.77 -14.09
CA VAL A 197 -20.41 6.12 -12.87
C VAL A 197 -20.70 7.56 -12.47
N TYR A 198 -21.04 7.75 -11.21
CA TYR A 198 -21.23 9.05 -10.56
C TYR A 198 -20.07 9.29 -9.61
N TYR A 199 -19.52 10.50 -9.58
CA TYR A 199 -18.31 10.77 -8.81
C TYR A 199 -18.15 12.25 -8.50
N PHE A 200 -17.34 12.59 -7.50
CA PHE A 200 -17.00 13.98 -7.24
C PHE A 200 -15.97 14.48 -8.26
N SER A 201 -16.18 15.68 -8.78
CA SER A 201 -15.18 16.40 -9.57
C SER A 201 -13.85 16.57 -8.81
N PRO A 202 -12.73 16.84 -9.51
CA PRO A 202 -11.43 17.08 -8.86
C PRO A 202 -11.45 18.21 -7.81
N SER A 203 -12.26 19.24 -8.04
CA SER A 203 -12.50 20.36 -7.12
C SER A 203 -13.42 20.01 -5.95
N GLY A 204 -14.19 18.93 -6.05
CA GLY A 204 -15.15 18.50 -5.02
C GLY A 204 -16.43 19.33 -4.96
N ASP A 205 -16.65 20.30 -5.84
CA ASP A 205 -17.81 21.20 -5.82
C ASP A 205 -18.99 20.69 -6.68
N LYS A 206 -18.81 19.54 -7.34
CA LYS A 206 -19.79 18.96 -8.28
C LYS A 206 -19.78 17.45 -8.21
N VAL A 207 -20.95 16.86 -8.45
CA VAL A 207 -21.12 15.46 -8.85
C VAL A 207 -21.18 15.40 -10.36
N LEU A 208 -20.29 14.61 -10.95
CA LEU A 208 -20.22 14.35 -12.37
C LEU A 208 -20.76 12.94 -12.65
N ARG A 209 -21.32 12.77 -13.84
CA ARG A 209 -21.72 11.47 -14.38
C ARG A 209 -20.91 11.18 -15.65
N SER A 210 -20.53 9.93 -15.84
CA SER A 210 -19.93 9.44 -17.09
C SER A 210 -20.44 8.04 -17.38
N HIS A 211 -20.53 7.68 -18.66
CA HIS A 211 -20.58 6.26 -19.02
C HIS A 211 -19.25 5.60 -18.67
N LEU A 212 -19.26 4.27 -18.48
CA LEU A 212 -18.06 3.53 -18.10
C LEU A 212 -16.99 3.50 -19.18
N ASP A 213 -17.33 3.78 -20.44
CA ASP A 213 -16.35 3.94 -21.51
C ASP A 213 -15.70 5.35 -21.56
N GLY A 214 -15.97 6.18 -20.55
CA GLY A 214 -15.46 7.56 -20.44
C GLY A 214 -16.22 8.55 -21.33
N THR A 215 -17.25 8.11 -22.06
CA THR A 215 -18.05 9.00 -22.90
C THR A 215 -19.15 9.70 -22.10
N ARG A 216 -19.69 10.79 -22.69
CA ARG A 216 -20.82 11.57 -22.14
C ARG A 216 -20.58 12.01 -20.69
N GLN A 217 -19.39 12.54 -20.44
CA GLN A 217 -19.12 13.17 -19.16
C GLN A 217 -19.97 14.44 -19.04
N GLU A 218 -20.85 14.48 -18.05
CA GLU A 218 -21.76 15.58 -17.80
C GLU A 218 -21.76 16.00 -16.34
N GLU A 219 -22.06 17.28 -16.09
CA GLU A 219 -22.34 17.77 -14.75
C GLU A 219 -23.72 17.25 -14.34
N TYR A 220 -23.76 16.41 -13.30
CA TYR A 220 -25.00 15.83 -12.82
C TYR A 220 -25.65 16.71 -11.74
N LEU A 221 -24.84 17.20 -10.80
CA LEU A 221 -25.30 18.05 -9.70
C LEU A 221 -24.19 19.00 -9.28
N LYS A 222 -24.53 20.26 -9.01
CA LYS A 222 -23.66 21.21 -8.32
C LYS A 222 -23.89 21.13 -6.81
N LEU A 223 -22.82 21.08 -6.04
CA LEU A 223 -22.88 21.04 -4.58
C LEU A 223 -22.80 22.47 -4.01
N ASP A 224 -23.48 22.70 -2.89
CA ASP A 224 -23.46 24.01 -2.23
C ASP A 224 -22.09 24.36 -1.65
N HIS A 225 -21.28 23.34 -1.36
CA HIS A 225 -19.91 23.48 -0.88
C HIS A 225 -19.02 22.38 -1.46
N ALA A 226 -17.72 22.67 -1.54
CA ALA A 226 -16.74 21.68 -1.98
C ALA A 226 -16.56 20.59 -0.92
N VAL A 227 -16.68 19.33 -1.32
CA VAL A 227 -16.51 18.18 -0.42
C VAL A 227 -15.05 17.98 -0.04
N VAL A 228 -14.84 17.47 1.18
CA VAL A 228 -13.52 17.08 1.65
C VAL A 228 -13.21 15.68 1.11
N GLN A 229 -12.28 15.56 0.15
CA GLN A 229 -11.95 14.34 -0.60
C GLN A 229 -11.78 13.07 0.26
N ASN A 230 -11.28 13.22 1.49
CA ASN A 230 -10.99 12.11 2.42
C ASN A 230 -12.07 11.82 3.47
N LYS A 231 -13.19 12.55 3.46
CA LYS A 231 -14.29 12.40 4.43
C LYS A 231 -15.65 12.25 3.78
N SER A 232 -15.77 12.57 2.50
CA SER A 232 -17.04 12.55 1.79
C SER A 232 -17.20 11.31 0.92
N LEU A 233 -18.43 10.84 0.77
CA LEU A 233 -18.80 9.66 0.02
C LEU A 233 -20.18 9.86 -0.65
N LEU A 234 -20.32 9.41 -1.90
CA LEU A 234 -21.63 9.23 -2.52
C LEU A 234 -22.23 7.91 -2.04
N TRP A 235 -23.46 7.97 -1.55
CA TRP A 235 -24.18 6.84 -0.98
C TRP A 235 -25.61 6.76 -1.53
N LEU A 236 -26.19 5.57 -1.47
CA LEU A 236 -27.59 5.35 -1.80
C LEU A 236 -28.36 5.00 -0.53
N LYS A 237 -29.33 5.84 -0.16
CA LYS A 237 -30.21 5.61 0.98
C LYS A 237 -31.58 5.15 0.49
N ASP A 238 -32.27 4.31 1.26
CA ASP A 238 -33.67 3.98 0.97
C ASP A 238 -34.48 5.26 0.76
N GLY A 239 -35.12 5.37 -0.41
CA GLY A 239 -35.96 6.50 -0.75
C GLY A 239 -37.29 6.49 0.00
N ALA A 240 -38.05 7.56 -0.17
CA ALA A 240 -39.40 7.65 0.40
C ALA A 240 -40.33 6.55 -0.15
N THR A 241 -40.10 6.11 -1.39
CA THR A 241 -40.80 4.96 -1.96
C THR A 241 -40.00 3.68 -1.75
N THR A 242 -40.69 2.55 -1.58
CA THR A 242 -40.04 1.24 -1.42
C THR A 242 -39.30 0.78 -2.68
N ALA A 243 -39.52 1.43 -3.82
CA ALA A 243 -38.99 1.04 -5.13
C ALA A 243 -37.73 1.81 -5.56
N THR A 244 -37.32 2.84 -4.82
CA THR A 244 -36.23 3.74 -5.19
C THR A 244 -35.19 3.89 -4.08
N TYR A 245 -34.00 4.33 -4.49
CA TYR A 245 -32.97 4.87 -3.61
C TYR A 245 -32.79 6.37 -3.88
N ASP A 246 -32.55 7.12 -2.82
CA ASP A 246 -32.12 8.50 -2.86
C ASP A 246 -30.59 8.56 -2.96
N LEU A 247 -30.06 9.48 -3.76
CA LEU A 247 -28.63 9.80 -3.76
C LEU A 247 -28.32 10.70 -2.57
N CYS A 248 -27.36 10.29 -1.75
CA CYS A 248 -26.93 11.01 -0.58
C CYS A 248 -25.43 11.33 -0.64
N LEU A 249 -25.08 12.45 -0.02
CA LEU A 249 -23.72 12.79 0.37
C LEU A 249 -23.56 12.44 1.84
N ILE A 250 -22.66 11.51 2.13
CA ILE A 250 -22.18 11.29 3.49
C ILE A 250 -20.91 12.12 3.64
N ASP A 251 -20.87 12.98 4.65
CA ASP A 251 -19.69 13.75 5.03
C ASP A 251 -19.47 13.69 6.54
N GLY A 252 -18.52 14.49 7.06
CA GLY A 252 -18.21 14.50 8.49
C GLY A 252 -19.36 15.03 9.38
N ASP A 253 -20.35 15.69 8.79
CA ASP A 253 -21.47 16.33 9.48
C ASP A 253 -22.76 15.49 9.39
N GLY A 254 -22.79 14.48 8.52
CA GLY A 254 -23.84 13.47 8.48
C GLY A 254 -24.18 13.01 7.06
N CYS A 255 -25.44 12.62 6.86
CA CYS A 255 -25.97 12.17 5.57
C CYS A 255 -26.99 13.19 5.04
N SER A 256 -26.66 13.87 3.94
CA SER A 256 -27.52 14.83 3.26
C SER A 256 -28.07 14.24 1.95
N ILE A 257 -29.36 14.42 1.69
CA ILE A 257 -29.99 13.94 0.46
C ILE A 257 -29.68 14.93 -0.66
N LEU A 258 -28.97 14.45 -1.68
CA LEU A 258 -28.64 15.20 -2.89
C LEU A 258 -29.74 15.11 -3.95
N LYS A 259 -30.35 13.93 -4.11
CA LYS A 259 -31.42 13.69 -5.09
C LYS A 259 -32.37 12.61 -4.61
N GLN A 260 -33.64 12.95 -4.49
CA GLN A 260 -34.70 11.98 -4.21
C GLN A 260 -35.03 11.12 -5.44
N ASP A 261 -35.45 9.88 -5.20
CA ASP A 261 -35.87 8.91 -6.22
C ASP A 261 -34.84 8.75 -7.35
N PHE A 262 -33.56 8.73 -6.96
CA PHE A 262 -32.43 8.78 -7.89
C PHE A 262 -32.34 7.54 -8.78
N VAL A 263 -32.48 6.34 -8.21
CA VAL A 263 -32.38 5.08 -8.95
C VAL A 263 -33.38 4.06 -8.44
N ARG A 264 -33.95 3.23 -9.34
CA ARG A 264 -34.80 2.11 -8.93
C ARG A 264 -33.96 1.02 -8.27
N LYS A 265 -34.49 0.36 -7.23
CA LYS A 265 -33.78 -0.71 -6.53
C LYS A 265 -33.37 -1.87 -7.44
N GLU A 266 -34.09 -2.09 -8.54
CA GLU A 266 -33.79 -3.12 -9.54
C GLU A 266 -32.57 -2.80 -10.42
N GLN A 267 -32.31 -1.50 -10.65
CA GLN A 267 -31.16 -1.00 -11.42
C GLN A 267 -29.90 -0.98 -10.55
N TRP A 268 -30.07 -0.89 -9.24
CA TRP A 268 -28.94 -1.00 -8.34
C TRP A 268 -28.73 -2.46 -7.94
N ARG A 269 -27.68 -3.08 -8.50
CA ARG A 269 -27.13 -4.29 -7.89
C ARG A 269 -26.25 -3.85 -6.73
N PRO A 270 -26.47 -4.37 -5.51
CA PRO A 270 -25.68 -3.95 -4.37
C PRO A 270 -24.20 -4.08 -4.69
N ASN A 271 -23.45 -3.00 -4.46
CA ASN A 271 -22.08 -3.14 -4.00
C ASN A 271 -22.19 -4.01 -2.76
N LEU A 272 -21.61 -5.17 -2.87
CA LEU A 272 -22.08 -6.29 -2.12
C LEU A 272 -21.72 -6.13 -0.66
N HIS A 273 -22.74 -6.06 0.21
CA HIS A 273 -22.77 -5.54 1.58
C HIS A 273 -23.03 -4.03 1.71
N ASP A 274 -24.33 -3.70 1.82
CA ASP A 274 -24.80 -3.05 3.05
C ASP A 274 -24.39 -3.93 4.24
N PHE A 275 -23.30 -3.56 4.91
CA PHE A 275 -23.22 -3.82 6.33
C PHE A 275 -24.28 -2.93 6.97
N LYS A 276 -25.24 -3.54 7.67
CA LYS A 276 -25.92 -2.85 8.77
C LYS A 276 -24.83 -2.52 9.79
N TYR A 277 -24.15 -1.39 9.59
CA TYR A 277 -23.53 -0.70 10.72
C TYR A 277 -24.68 -0.36 11.63
N ASP A 278 -24.75 -1.02 12.77
CA ASP A 278 -25.88 -0.90 13.70
C ASP A 278 -25.97 0.52 14.30
N THR A 279 -25.01 1.40 14.01
CA THR A 279 -25.18 2.85 14.16
C THR A 279 -24.19 3.63 13.29
N GLU A 280 -24.67 4.73 12.71
CA GLU A 280 -23.94 5.89 12.15
C GLU A 280 -22.70 6.32 12.99
N LYS A 281 -22.68 5.96 14.28
CA LYS A 281 -21.58 6.16 15.23
C LYS A 281 -20.30 5.39 14.90
N GLU A 282 -20.32 4.22 14.28
CA GLU A 282 -19.08 3.48 13.99
C GLU A 282 -18.30 4.09 12.83
N LEU A 283 -19.00 4.54 11.78
CA LEU A 283 -18.42 5.27 10.64
C LEU A 283 -17.84 6.63 11.04
N LEU A 284 -18.47 7.32 12.01
CA LEU A 284 -18.06 8.64 12.50
C LEU A 284 -17.15 8.59 13.73
N SER A 285 -16.94 7.42 14.35
CA SER A 285 -16.04 7.31 15.50
C SER A 285 -14.60 7.61 15.05
N PRO A 286 -13.93 8.63 15.61
CA PRO A 286 -12.51 8.82 15.34
C PRO A 286 -11.80 7.58 15.89
N GLY A 287 -11.32 6.72 14.98
CA GLY A 287 -10.53 5.56 15.35
C GLY A 287 -9.49 5.99 16.38
N LYS A 288 -9.54 5.37 17.57
CA LYS A 288 -8.61 5.68 18.66
C LYS A 288 -7.20 5.68 18.09
N ASN A 289 -6.47 6.78 18.27
CA ASN A 289 -5.11 7.00 17.80
C ASN A 289 -4.17 5.90 18.32
N ILE A 290 -4.12 4.77 17.62
CA ILE A 290 -3.01 3.83 17.68
C ILE A 290 -1.90 4.53 16.88
N GLY A 291 -0.74 4.73 17.52
CA GLY A 291 0.31 5.68 17.12
C GLY A 291 0.69 5.69 15.63
N TRP A 292 1.34 6.77 15.19
CA TRP A 292 1.67 7.06 13.79
C TRP A 292 2.30 5.88 13.00
N PHE A 293 3.03 4.98 13.66
CA PHE A 293 3.61 3.76 13.07
C PHE A 293 2.58 2.70 12.65
N LEU A 294 1.38 2.75 13.22
CA LEU A 294 0.24 1.86 12.94
C LEU A 294 -0.88 2.61 12.21
N ARG A 295 -0.63 3.79 11.63
CA ARG A 295 -1.54 4.40 10.64
C ARG A 295 -1.74 3.57 9.37
N PHE A 296 -0.99 2.48 9.23
CA PHE A 296 -1.24 1.40 8.27
C PHE A 296 -2.37 0.45 8.70
N THR A 297 -2.96 0.64 9.88
CA THR A 297 -4.25 0.01 10.17
C THR A 297 -5.27 0.55 9.18
N PRO A 298 -5.92 -0.31 8.39
CA PRO A 298 -6.87 0.14 7.40
C PRO A 298 -7.95 0.92 8.13
N ARG A 299 -8.17 2.18 7.73
CA ARG A 299 -9.49 2.78 7.95
C ARG A 299 -10.48 1.79 7.37
N LEU A 300 -11.32 1.22 8.23
CA LEU A 300 -12.37 0.26 7.92
C LEU A 300 -12.97 0.58 6.54
N CYS A 301 -12.49 -0.09 5.51
CA CYS A 301 -13.21 -0.20 4.25
C CYS A 301 -14.08 -1.43 4.44
N SER A 302 -15.38 -1.17 4.49
CA SER A 302 -16.49 -2.12 4.41
C SER A 302 -16.11 -3.44 3.76
N ASP A 303 -16.26 -4.53 4.52
CA ASP A 303 -16.24 -5.90 4.03
C ASP A 303 -17.36 -6.06 2.99
N PHE A 304 -17.01 -6.03 1.70
CA PHE A 304 -17.96 -6.30 0.65
C PHE A 304 -18.12 -7.84 0.44
N ARG A 305 -19.31 -8.41 0.19
CA ARG A 305 -19.54 -9.88 0.01
C ARG A 305 -20.31 -10.21 -1.24
N MET A 306 -19.67 -10.66 -2.33
CA MET A 306 -20.35 -10.84 -3.63
C MET A 306 -21.34 -12.03 -3.70
N PRO A 307 -22.42 -11.99 -4.53
CA PRO A 307 -23.26 -13.15 -4.69
C PRO A 307 -22.46 -14.15 -5.52
N GLU A 308 -22.65 -15.41 -5.18
CA GLU A 308 -21.98 -16.53 -5.77
C GLU A 308 -22.13 -16.52 -7.31
N LYS A 309 -21.02 -16.25 -8.02
CA LYS A 309 -20.93 -16.49 -9.47
C LYS A 309 -19.77 -17.46 -9.69
N ASN A 310 -20.09 -18.63 -10.23
CA ASN A 310 -19.13 -19.74 -10.43
C ASN A 310 -18.48 -20.28 -9.13
N GLY A 311 -19.18 -20.23 -7.99
CA GLY A 311 -18.69 -20.73 -6.70
C GLY A 311 -17.54 -19.91 -6.09
N ARG A 312 -17.34 -18.67 -6.57
CA ARG A 312 -16.39 -17.70 -6.01
C ARG A 312 -17.11 -16.50 -5.39
N GLU A 313 -16.91 -16.26 -4.10
CA GLU A 313 -17.32 -14.99 -3.45
C GLU A 313 -16.11 -14.08 -3.37
N PHE A 314 -16.21 -12.78 -3.67
CA PHE A 314 -15.10 -11.86 -3.44
C PHE A 314 -15.38 -10.93 -2.27
N TYR A 315 -14.32 -10.61 -1.50
CA TYR A 315 -14.37 -9.63 -0.41
C TYR A 315 -13.28 -8.58 -0.49
N THR A 316 -13.56 -7.36 -0.03
CA THR A 316 -12.50 -6.39 0.27
C THR A 316 -12.44 -6.15 1.77
N ALA A 317 -11.44 -6.66 2.47
CA ALA A 317 -11.35 -6.47 3.93
C ALA A 317 -10.65 -5.17 4.34
N SER A 318 -10.13 -4.44 3.35
CA SER A 318 -9.48 -3.15 3.48
C SER A 318 -9.05 -2.71 2.08
N SER A 319 -8.64 -1.44 1.89
CA SER A 319 -8.13 -0.85 0.64
C SER A 319 -6.96 -1.58 -0.04
N TRP A 320 -6.60 -2.78 0.44
CA TRP A 320 -5.37 -3.53 0.17
C TRP A 320 -5.61 -4.92 -0.41
N TYR A 321 -6.74 -5.57 -0.13
CA TYR A 321 -6.93 -6.99 -0.46
C TYR A 321 -8.26 -7.27 -1.14
N LEU A 322 -8.21 -7.98 -2.27
CA LEU A 322 -9.35 -8.73 -2.80
C LEU A 322 -9.19 -10.19 -2.35
N TYR A 323 -10.12 -10.67 -1.54
CA TYR A 323 -10.25 -12.08 -1.20
C TYR A 323 -11.18 -12.72 -2.21
N SER A 324 -10.91 -13.94 -2.64
CA SER A 324 -11.86 -14.83 -3.27
C SER A 324 -12.13 -16.02 -2.34
N HIS A 325 -13.37 -16.47 -2.31
CA HIS A 325 -13.84 -17.61 -1.53
C HIS A 325 -14.23 -18.69 -2.51
N THR A 326 -13.44 -19.75 -2.64
CA THR A 326 -13.85 -20.90 -3.46
C THR A 326 -14.10 -22.09 -2.54
N GLY A 327 -15.37 -22.49 -2.35
CA GLY A 327 -15.73 -23.57 -1.41
C GLY A 327 -15.44 -23.19 0.04
N ASN A 328 -14.65 -23.99 0.78
CA ASN A 328 -14.23 -23.68 2.16
C ASN A 328 -12.86 -22.97 2.24
N SER A 329 -12.31 -22.53 1.10
CA SER A 329 -11.01 -21.86 1.06
C SER A 329 -11.16 -20.37 0.78
N ILE A 330 -10.72 -19.55 1.74
CA ILE A 330 -10.45 -18.13 1.53
C ILE A 330 -9.06 -18.04 0.91
N ARG A 331 -8.97 -17.60 -0.34
CA ARG A 331 -7.71 -17.12 -0.91
C ARG A 331 -7.73 -15.60 -0.89
N SER A 332 -6.76 -14.98 -0.24
CA SER A 332 -6.40 -13.61 -0.59
C SER A 332 -5.85 -13.65 -2.01
N GLU A 333 -6.65 -13.27 -3.00
CA GLU A 333 -6.18 -13.37 -4.38
C GLU A 333 -5.28 -12.20 -4.74
N HIS A 334 -5.40 -11.02 -4.10
CA HIS A 334 -4.74 -9.84 -4.68
C HIS A 334 -4.16 -8.80 -3.72
N ASP A 335 -2.84 -8.58 -3.90
CA ASP A 335 -2.05 -7.39 -3.58
C ASP A 335 -1.92 -6.44 -4.80
N VAL A 336 -2.85 -6.48 -5.77
CA VAL A 336 -2.67 -6.00 -7.18
C VAL A 336 -2.26 -4.53 -7.33
N PHE A 337 -2.41 -3.71 -6.29
CA PHE A 337 -2.10 -2.27 -6.33
C PHE A 337 -1.01 -1.87 -5.32
N ASN A 338 -0.43 -2.85 -4.63
CA ASN A 338 0.72 -2.63 -3.76
C ASN A 338 2.01 -2.80 -4.57
N THR A 339 2.86 -1.78 -4.49
CA THR A 339 4.26 -1.95 -4.86
C THR A 339 5.07 -2.08 -3.58
N PRO A 340 6.21 -2.81 -3.60
CA PRO A 340 7.13 -2.90 -2.46
C PRO A 340 7.47 -1.57 -1.78
N ILE A 341 7.44 -0.44 -2.50
CA ILE A 341 7.85 0.88 -1.99
C ILE A 341 6.66 1.80 -1.74
N TYR A 342 5.59 1.66 -2.52
CA TYR A 342 4.45 2.58 -2.49
C TYR A 342 3.14 1.83 -2.53
N SER A 343 2.27 2.19 -1.59
CA SER A 343 0.87 1.82 -1.65
C SER A 343 0.09 2.85 -2.43
N TRP A 344 -0.65 2.38 -3.42
CA TRP A 344 -1.71 3.17 -4.01
C TRP A 344 -3.07 2.61 -3.57
N PRO A 345 -3.67 3.15 -2.49
CA PRO A 345 -4.88 2.57 -1.93
C PRO A 345 -6.02 2.65 -2.93
N LEU A 346 -6.74 1.53 -3.06
CA LEU A 346 -7.99 1.49 -3.79
C LEU A 346 -9.11 2.10 -2.95
N HIS A 347 -9.99 2.85 -3.61
CA HIS A 347 -11.19 3.40 -3.00
C HIS A 347 -12.42 3.03 -3.82
N ASN A 348 -13.51 2.71 -3.13
CA ASN A 348 -14.84 2.56 -3.74
C ASN A 348 -14.87 1.55 -4.91
N LEU A 349 -14.38 0.34 -4.63
CA LEU A 349 -14.41 -0.75 -5.60
C LEU A 349 -15.85 -1.22 -5.84
N SER A 350 -16.30 -1.10 -7.08
CA SER A 350 -17.53 -1.68 -7.59
C SER A 350 -17.22 -2.79 -8.58
N VAL A 351 -18.00 -3.87 -8.53
CA VAL A 351 -17.80 -5.03 -9.40
C VAL A 351 -18.97 -5.17 -10.35
N LEU A 352 -18.63 -5.35 -11.62
CA LEU A 352 -19.54 -5.44 -12.74
C LEU A 352 -19.57 -6.86 -13.29
N PRO A 353 -20.60 -7.21 -14.07
CA PRO A 353 -20.64 -8.49 -14.79
C PRO A 353 -19.38 -8.73 -15.62
N GLY A 354 -18.88 -9.97 -15.57
CA GLY A 354 -17.70 -10.39 -16.33
C GLY A 354 -16.37 -10.07 -15.65
N ASP A 355 -16.36 -10.01 -14.31
CA ASP A 355 -15.17 -9.76 -13.49
C ASP A 355 -14.46 -8.45 -13.88
N ARG A 356 -15.27 -7.41 -14.09
CA ARG A 356 -14.80 -6.05 -14.36
C ARG A 356 -14.97 -5.22 -13.11
N PHE A 357 -14.02 -4.33 -12.86
CA PHE A 357 -13.94 -3.56 -11.62
C PHE A 357 -13.88 -2.08 -11.94
N ILE A 358 -14.61 -1.26 -11.19
CA ILE A 358 -14.52 0.20 -11.19
C ILE A 358 -14.05 0.65 -9.81
N PHE A 359 -13.07 1.53 -9.74
CA PHE A 359 -12.53 2.00 -8.47
C PHE A 359 -11.82 3.34 -8.65
N ALA A 360 -11.49 4.00 -7.55
CA ALA A 360 -10.61 5.16 -7.53
C ALA A 360 -9.19 4.80 -7.09
N LEU A 361 -8.21 5.35 -7.81
CA LEU A 361 -6.78 5.38 -7.46
C LEU A 361 -6.32 6.84 -7.38
N GLY A 362 -6.28 7.38 -6.16
CA GLY A 362 -6.09 8.82 -5.95
C GLY A 362 -7.25 9.61 -6.56
N ASP A 363 -6.95 10.48 -7.51
CA ASP A 363 -7.91 11.32 -8.26
C ASP A 363 -8.33 10.71 -9.61
N GLN A 364 -8.07 9.43 -9.83
CA GLN A 364 -8.40 8.74 -11.08
C GLN A 364 -9.46 7.69 -10.81
N ILE A 365 -10.50 7.71 -11.63
CA ILE A 365 -11.49 6.64 -11.67
C ILE A 365 -11.05 5.69 -12.75
N CYS A 366 -10.70 4.48 -12.34
CA CYS A 366 -10.15 3.45 -13.19
C CYS A 366 -11.18 2.34 -13.40
N ALA A 367 -11.10 1.71 -14.56
CA ALA A 367 -11.79 0.48 -14.88
C ALA A 367 -10.79 -0.61 -15.23
N MET A 368 -11.05 -1.82 -14.74
CA MET A 368 -10.19 -2.98 -14.94
C MET A 368 -11.02 -4.17 -15.45
N ASP A 369 -10.58 -4.79 -16.54
CA ASP A 369 -11.05 -6.11 -17.00
C ASP A 369 -10.03 -7.13 -16.49
N TYR A 370 -10.39 -7.80 -15.40
CA TYR A 370 -9.47 -8.70 -14.71
C TYR A 370 -9.11 -9.94 -15.55
N PRO A 371 -10.07 -10.67 -16.16
CA PRO A 371 -9.73 -11.81 -17.02
C PRO A 371 -8.80 -11.46 -18.18
N LYS A 372 -8.98 -10.28 -18.80
CA LYS A 372 -8.12 -9.83 -19.91
C LYS A 372 -6.87 -9.07 -19.46
N ARG A 373 -6.71 -8.85 -18.15
CA ARG A 373 -5.64 -8.03 -17.56
C ARG A 373 -5.51 -6.65 -18.21
N ARG A 374 -6.64 -5.97 -18.45
CA ARG A 374 -6.67 -4.60 -19.00
C ARG A 374 -7.07 -3.60 -17.93
N ILE A 375 -6.51 -2.40 -18.01
CA ILE A 375 -6.87 -1.29 -17.13
C ILE A 375 -6.82 0.04 -17.88
N GLY A 376 -7.77 0.93 -17.59
CA GLY A 376 -7.84 2.26 -18.18
C GLY A 376 -8.45 3.28 -17.22
N ILE A 377 -8.22 4.56 -17.49
CA ILE A 377 -8.84 5.67 -16.73
C ILE A 377 -10.14 6.06 -17.42
N ILE A 378 -11.25 6.04 -16.68
CA ILE A 378 -12.55 6.57 -17.11
C ILE A 378 -12.55 8.09 -17.03
N ALA A 379 -12.20 8.63 -15.86
CA ALA A 379 -12.26 10.06 -15.59
C ALA A 379 -11.33 10.48 -14.44
N ARG A 380 -11.17 11.80 -14.25
CA ARG A 380 -10.57 12.39 -13.05
C ARG A 380 -11.64 12.77 -12.04
N GLY A 381 -11.45 12.38 -10.79
CA GLY A 381 -12.38 12.61 -9.70
C GLY A 381 -12.21 11.61 -8.56
N TYR A 382 -13.15 11.61 -7.62
CA TYR A 382 -13.06 10.82 -6.40
C TYR A 382 -14.37 10.09 -6.10
N ARG A 383 -14.26 9.00 -5.33
CA ARG A 383 -15.39 8.27 -4.73
C ARG A 383 -16.46 7.84 -5.74
N PRO A 384 -16.10 7.03 -6.76
CA PRO A 384 -17.05 6.55 -7.74
C PRO A 384 -18.19 5.75 -7.07
N LEU A 385 -19.40 6.01 -7.54
CA LEU A 385 -20.62 5.25 -7.29
C LEU A 385 -21.11 4.74 -8.64
N VAL A 386 -21.17 3.43 -8.82
CA VAL A 386 -21.62 2.81 -10.09
C VAL A 386 -23.09 2.43 -10.00
N VAL A 387 -23.84 2.71 -11.06
CA VAL A 387 -25.28 2.45 -11.17
C VAL A 387 -25.56 1.84 -12.55
N LEU A 388 -26.37 0.77 -12.61
CA LEU A 388 -26.79 0.22 -13.90
C LEU A 388 -27.87 1.11 -14.52
N ASP A 389 -27.73 1.40 -15.80
CA ASP A 389 -28.76 2.06 -16.59
C ASP A 389 -29.94 1.09 -16.81
N SER A 390 -31.14 1.62 -17.06
CA SER A 390 -32.37 0.84 -17.28
C SER A 390 -32.22 -0.27 -18.32
N ASP A 391 -31.42 -0.01 -19.34
CA ASP A 391 -31.26 -0.90 -20.50
C ASP A 391 -30.27 -2.05 -20.19
N GLY A 392 -29.38 -1.87 -19.21
CA GLY A 392 -28.42 -2.88 -18.75
C GLY A 392 -29.04 -3.93 -17.82
N ALA A 393 -30.15 -3.62 -17.15
CA ALA A 393 -30.83 -4.54 -16.23
C ALA A 393 -31.42 -5.77 -16.95
N THR A 394 -31.71 -5.66 -18.25
CA THR A 394 -32.34 -6.71 -19.07
C THR A 394 -31.35 -7.62 -19.82
N ALA A 395 -30.07 -7.28 -19.90
CA ALA A 395 -29.04 -8.09 -20.56
C ALA A 395 -28.58 -9.23 -19.63
N LYS A 396 -29.31 -10.35 -19.63
CA LYS A 396 -28.93 -11.61 -18.96
C LYS A 396 -28.54 -12.68 -19.96
#